data_AF-A0A939H1F7-F1
#
_entry.id   AF-A0A939H1F7-F1
#
_cell.length_a   1.000
_cell.length_b   1.000
_cell.length_c   1.000
_cell.angle_alpha   90.00
_cell.angle_beta   90.00
_cell.angle_gamma   90.00
#
_symmetry.space_group_name_H-M   'P 1'
#
loop_
_entity.id
_entity.type
_entity.pdbx_description
1 polymer ?
#
loop_
_entity_poly.entity_id
_entity_poly.type
_entity_poly.pdbx_seq_one_letter_code
_entity_poly.pdbx_strand_id
1 'polypeptide(L)'
;MPDETIGYKIRQREKGNVFTVYVTDLPVGIDFKLTTSALVKSAKGVTFQLADLANFFLHGKDEELLEVITAAIKPSLLRSLLLFAFTFKFTSPNITFLRGFHEALVGEPFNAIKLLTTFINEESKYHTSVSRAMMHFILGTLYERVGEEKEAYVCFDEAYYFYDAPKYLSALQKRNLPIKDYHLNLVGNVLAADYSLPNILKSTEIVSLSQRLESLKGTELHTICFLGAYRSNQPYEHFLCRYYAYACLQPEIFKSIDIITENKELRPDWLEVENKLISKGFINSILLDDKEQTLSDTIGFTVAPFVIVLDKTGLVHYQGTFDVTRTVIDMLDALTLPVNQQS
;
A
#
# COMPACT_ATOMS: atom_id res chain seq x y z
N MET A 1 10.38 -21.50 31.15
CA MET A 1 9.78 -20.24 30.65
C MET A 1 8.38 -20.61 30.20
N PRO A 2 7.31 -19.97 30.67
CA PRO A 2 5.97 -20.40 30.30
C PRO A 2 5.73 -20.06 28.82
N ASP A 3 5.26 -21.06 28.07
CA ASP A 3 4.78 -20.99 26.70
C ASP A 3 3.58 -20.02 26.61
N GLU A 4 3.82 -18.71 26.51
CA GLU A 4 2.77 -17.72 26.31
C GLU A 4 2.23 -17.82 24.87
N THR A 5 1.33 -18.77 24.66
CA THR A 5 0.61 -18.94 23.40
C THR A 5 -0.44 -17.84 23.28
N ILE A 6 -0.30 -16.96 22.28
CA ILE A 6 -1.28 -15.90 22.01
C ILE A 6 -2.39 -16.48 21.11
N GLY A 7 -3.64 -16.43 21.58
CA GLY A 7 -4.81 -16.95 20.86
C GLY A 7 -5.57 -15.88 20.08
N TYR A 8 -5.59 -15.98 18.75
CA TYR A 8 -6.34 -15.08 17.86
C TYR A 8 -7.64 -15.73 17.38
N LYS A 9 -8.77 -15.09 17.65
CA LYS A 9 -10.09 -15.55 17.18
C LYS A 9 -10.39 -15.00 15.78
N ILE A 10 -10.27 -15.84 14.77
CA ILE A 10 -10.65 -15.54 13.39
C ILE A 10 -12.08 -16.02 13.16
N ARG A 11 -12.99 -15.08 12.85
CA ARG A 11 -14.39 -15.41 12.57
C ARG A 11 -14.62 -15.55 11.06
N GLN A 12 -14.89 -16.77 10.61
CA GLN A 12 -15.35 -17.01 9.25
C GLN A 12 -16.85 -16.71 9.15
N ARG A 13 -17.17 -15.53 8.61
CA ARG A 13 -18.56 -15.01 8.51
C ARG A 13 -19.55 -15.97 7.85
N GLU A 14 -19.11 -16.79 6.88
CA GLU A 14 -20.02 -17.65 6.12
C GLU A 14 -20.47 -18.91 6.84
N LYS A 15 -19.60 -19.52 7.65
CA LYS A 15 -19.87 -20.79 8.32
C LYS A 15 -20.22 -20.62 9.80
N GLY A 16 -20.10 -19.40 10.33
CA GLY A 16 -20.20 -19.13 11.77
C GLY A 16 -19.02 -19.68 12.57
N ASN A 17 -18.05 -20.32 11.91
CA ASN A 17 -16.90 -20.92 12.54
C ASN A 17 -15.99 -19.83 13.12
N VAL A 18 -15.58 -20.03 14.36
CA VAL A 18 -14.53 -19.26 15.01
C VAL A 18 -13.33 -20.16 15.11
N PHE A 19 -12.28 -19.84 14.36
CA PHE A 19 -10.98 -20.49 14.50
C PHE A 19 -10.20 -19.73 15.55
N THR A 20 -9.58 -20.44 16.48
CA THR A 20 -8.58 -19.83 17.37
C THR A 20 -7.22 -20.28 16.88
N VAL A 21 -6.42 -19.34 16.37
CA VAL A 21 -5.04 -19.60 15.97
C VAL A 21 -4.16 -19.29 17.17
N TYR A 22 -3.48 -20.31 17.69
CA TYR A 22 -2.49 -20.16 18.76
C TYR A 22 -1.12 -20.07 18.10
N VAL A 23 -0.41 -18.97 18.34
CA VAL A 23 0.96 -18.77 17.86
C VAL A 23 1.92 -18.76 19.04
N THR A 24 3.08 -19.39 18.84
CA THR A 24 4.16 -19.51 19.83
C THR A 24 5.13 -18.33 19.80
N ASP A 25 5.10 -17.51 18.74
CA ASP A 25 5.96 -16.34 18.49
C ASP A 25 5.17 -15.24 17.74
N LEU A 26 5.87 -14.16 17.32
CA LEU A 26 5.37 -12.99 16.55
C LEU A 26 4.09 -13.27 15.74
N PRO A 27 3.03 -12.44 15.85
CA PRO A 27 1.84 -12.58 15.04
C PRO A 27 2.21 -12.32 13.59
N VAL A 28 2.47 -13.41 12.87
CA VAL A 28 2.60 -13.39 11.41
C VAL A 28 1.25 -12.96 10.87
N GLY A 29 1.25 -11.86 10.11
CA GLY A 29 0.04 -11.34 9.48
C GLY A 29 -0.72 -12.47 8.78
N ILE A 30 -2.04 -12.44 8.87
CA ILE A 30 -2.87 -13.39 8.10
C ILE A 30 -2.69 -13.03 6.63
N ASP A 31 -1.87 -13.81 5.92
CA ASP A 31 -1.84 -13.79 4.47
C ASP A 31 -3.10 -14.49 3.96
N PHE A 32 -3.82 -13.84 3.05
CA PHE A 32 -5.02 -14.39 2.45
C PHE A 32 -4.91 -14.34 0.93
N LYS A 33 -5.14 -15.49 0.31
CA LYS A 33 -5.26 -15.57 -1.14
C LYS A 33 -6.68 -15.18 -1.55
N LEU A 34 -6.80 -14.07 -2.27
CA LEU A 34 -8.06 -13.70 -2.92
C LEU A 34 -8.40 -14.73 -4.00
N THR A 35 -9.62 -15.26 -3.95
CA THR A 35 -10.14 -16.19 -4.95
C THR A 35 -11.23 -15.50 -5.77
N THR A 36 -11.43 -15.95 -7.02
CA THR A 36 -12.50 -15.45 -7.91
C THR A 36 -13.86 -15.48 -7.20
N SER A 37 -14.20 -16.58 -6.53
CA SER A 37 -15.48 -16.73 -5.82
C SER A 37 -15.64 -15.73 -4.66
N ALA A 38 -14.58 -15.48 -3.89
CA ALA A 38 -14.61 -14.49 -2.81
C ALA A 38 -14.83 -13.07 -3.35
N LEU A 39 -14.15 -12.72 -4.45
CA LEU A 39 -14.31 -11.41 -5.11
C LEU A 39 -15.68 -11.24 -5.74
N VAL A 40 -16.19 -12.26 -6.45
CA VAL A 40 -17.55 -12.25 -7.02
C VAL A 40 -18.59 -12.08 -5.91
N LYS A 41 -18.41 -12.76 -4.76
CA LYS A 41 -19.31 -12.60 -3.61
C LYS A 41 -19.25 -11.19 -3.03
N SER A 42 -18.04 -10.64 -2.89
CA SER A 42 -17.83 -9.27 -2.44
C SER A 42 -18.48 -8.26 -3.39
N ALA A 43 -18.31 -8.43 -4.70
CA ALA A 43 -18.91 -7.64 -5.77
C ALA A 43 -20.44 -7.69 -5.78
N LYS A 44 -21.03 -8.86 -5.48
CA LYS A 44 -22.50 -9.02 -5.33
C LYS A 44 -23.03 -8.41 -4.03
N GLY A 45 -22.16 -8.24 -3.02
CA GLY A 45 -22.44 -7.61 -1.73
C GLY A 45 -22.04 -6.12 -1.69
N VAL A 46 -21.72 -5.59 -0.51
CA VAL A 46 -21.35 -4.16 -0.33
C VAL A 46 -19.88 -3.95 0.05
N THR A 47 -19.05 -5.00 0.01
CA THR A 47 -17.67 -4.95 0.52
C THR A 47 -16.60 -4.88 -0.57
N PHE A 48 -16.99 -4.73 -1.84
CA PHE A 48 -16.05 -4.76 -2.96
C PHE A 48 -15.14 -3.54 -2.99
N GLN A 49 -13.83 -3.79 -3.10
CA GLN A 49 -12.82 -2.76 -3.22
C GLN A 49 -12.02 -2.91 -4.51
N LEU A 50 -11.66 -1.79 -5.13
CA LEU A 50 -10.81 -1.80 -6.34
C LEU A 50 -9.37 -2.26 -6.05
N ALA A 51 -8.88 -2.12 -4.81
CA ALA A 51 -7.58 -2.64 -4.43
C ALA A 51 -7.53 -4.17 -4.50
N ASP A 52 -8.61 -4.86 -4.06
CA ASP A 52 -8.72 -6.31 -4.16
C ASP A 52 -8.75 -6.78 -5.63
N LEU A 53 -9.49 -6.06 -6.49
CA LEU A 53 -9.48 -6.32 -7.93
C LEU A 53 -8.09 -6.11 -8.54
N ALA A 54 -7.37 -5.06 -8.13
CA ALA A 54 -6.04 -4.76 -8.64
C ALA A 54 -5.00 -5.82 -8.22
N ASN A 55 -5.05 -6.28 -6.97
CA ASN A 55 -4.22 -7.41 -6.52
C ASN A 55 -4.56 -8.70 -7.27
N PHE A 56 -5.85 -8.97 -7.50
CA PHE A 56 -6.28 -10.12 -8.27
C PHE A 56 -5.84 -10.02 -9.75
N PHE A 57 -5.87 -8.82 -10.35
CA PHE A 57 -5.44 -8.58 -11.72
C PHE A 57 -4.00 -8.98 -12.02
N LEU A 58 -3.11 -8.91 -11.03
CA LEU A 58 -1.70 -9.28 -11.20
C LEU A 58 -1.50 -10.78 -11.45
N HIS A 59 -2.43 -11.61 -11.00
CA HIS A 59 -2.28 -13.07 -10.98
C HIS A 59 -3.46 -13.84 -11.59
N GLY A 60 -4.63 -13.22 -11.71
CA GLY A 60 -5.86 -13.81 -12.20
C GLY A 60 -5.88 -13.93 -13.72
N LYS A 61 -6.68 -14.88 -14.21
CA LYS A 61 -6.93 -15.06 -15.65
C LYS A 61 -8.00 -14.07 -16.14
N ASP A 62 -7.96 -13.72 -17.41
CA ASP A 62 -8.91 -12.77 -18.02
C ASP A 62 -10.38 -13.22 -17.85
N GLU A 63 -10.67 -14.52 -17.95
CA GLU A 63 -12.01 -15.08 -17.73
C GLU A 63 -12.51 -14.85 -16.28
N GLU A 64 -11.64 -15.01 -15.29
CA GLU A 64 -11.96 -14.80 -13.88
C GLU A 64 -12.15 -13.32 -13.58
N LEU A 65 -11.33 -12.46 -14.19
CA LEU A 65 -11.45 -11.01 -14.10
C LEU A 65 -12.79 -10.54 -14.68
N LEU A 66 -13.17 -11.07 -15.84
CA LEU A 66 -14.45 -10.77 -16.48
C LEU A 66 -15.61 -11.14 -15.56
N GLU A 67 -15.60 -12.33 -14.94
CA GLU A 67 -16.63 -12.76 -13.99
C GLU A 67 -16.79 -11.78 -12.81
N VAL A 68 -15.68 -11.39 -12.18
CA VAL A 68 -15.67 -10.44 -11.05
C VAL A 68 -16.22 -9.08 -11.47
N ILE A 69 -15.76 -8.54 -12.61
CA ILE A 69 -16.17 -7.23 -13.11
C ILE A 69 -17.65 -7.23 -13.49
N THR A 70 -18.13 -8.27 -14.20
CA THR A 70 -19.55 -8.42 -14.55
C THR A 70 -20.42 -8.44 -13.29
N ALA A 71 -20.00 -9.14 -12.24
CA ALA A 71 -20.70 -9.15 -10.95
C ALA A 71 -20.70 -7.77 -10.26
N ALA A 72 -19.64 -6.99 -10.44
CA ALA A 72 -19.51 -5.66 -9.84
C ALA A 72 -20.38 -4.61 -10.53
N ILE A 73 -20.52 -4.67 -11.87
CA ILE A 73 -21.34 -3.73 -12.67
C ILE A 73 -22.83 -4.09 -12.72
N LYS A 74 -23.19 -5.37 -12.51
CA LYS A 74 -24.58 -5.85 -12.41
C LYS A 74 -24.88 -6.25 -10.97
N PRO A 75 -25.15 -5.29 -10.06
CA PRO A 75 -25.36 -5.57 -8.65
C PRO A 75 -26.59 -6.46 -8.43
N SER A 76 -26.52 -7.32 -7.41
CA SER A 76 -27.66 -8.14 -6.98
C SER A 76 -28.82 -7.27 -6.47
N LEU A 77 -30.04 -7.79 -6.48
CA LEU A 77 -31.23 -7.08 -5.98
C LEU A 77 -31.06 -6.58 -4.54
N LEU A 78 -30.38 -7.35 -3.68
CA LEU A 78 -30.06 -7.00 -2.30
C LEU A 78 -29.10 -5.80 -2.23
N ARG A 79 -28.06 -5.77 -3.06
CA ARG A 79 -27.13 -4.64 -3.16
C ARG A 79 -27.84 -3.39 -3.68
N SER A 80 -28.69 -3.54 -4.70
CA SER A 80 -29.50 -2.44 -5.24
C SER A 80 -30.42 -1.82 -4.19
N LEU A 81 -31.07 -2.65 -3.36
CA LEU A 81 -31.92 -2.20 -2.26
C LEU A 81 -31.11 -1.51 -1.15
N LEU A 82 -29.95 -2.04 -0.77
CA LEU A 82 -29.07 -1.43 0.24
C LEU A 82 -28.49 -0.09 -0.24
N LEU A 83 -28.06 0.00 -1.50
CA LEU A 83 -27.57 1.27 -2.09
C LEU A 83 -28.66 2.34 -2.10
N PHE A 84 -29.92 1.95 -2.38
CA PHE A 84 -31.07 2.84 -2.35
C PHE A 84 -31.43 3.29 -0.93
N ALA A 85 -31.38 2.38 0.04
CA ALA A 85 -31.72 2.66 1.45
C ALA A 85 -30.71 3.56 2.18
N PHE A 86 -29.43 3.50 1.80
CA PHE A 86 -28.36 4.23 2.49
C PHE A 86 -27.88 5.50 1.74
N THR A 87 -28.62 5.99 0.73
CA THR A 87 -28.25 7.16 -0.10
C THR A 87 -26.78 7.15 -0.58
N PHE A 88 -26.16 5.97 -0.67
CA PHE A 88 -24.87 5.83 -1.31
C PHE A 88 -25.11 5.94 -2.81
N LYS A 89 -25.02 7.16 -3.34
CA LYS A 89 -24.90 7.42 -4.78
C LYS A 89 -23.59 6.80 -5.28
N PHE A 90 -23.58 5.48 -5.45
CA PHE A 90 -22.64 4.82 -6.35
C PHE A 90 -23.08 5.04 -7.82
N THR A 91 -23.39 6.27 -8.21
CA THR A 91 -22.93 6.75 -9.53
C THR A 91 -21.46 7.13 -9.38
N SER A 92 -20.69 6.22 -8.79
CA SER A 92 -19.34 6.45 -8.33
C SER A 92 -18.42 6.31 -9.54
N PRO A 93 -17.42 7.19 -9.67
CA PRO A 93 -16.26 7.02 -10.55
C PRO A 93 -15.84 5.57 -10.81
N ASN A 94 -15.85 4.73 -9.76
CA ASN A 94 -15.50 3.31 -9.82
C ASN A 94 -16.33 2.51 -10.84
N ILE A 95 -17.59 2.88 -11.07
CA ILE A 95 -18.44 2.23 -12.08
C ILE A 95 -17.96 2.60 -13.49
N THR A 96 -17.53 3.84 -13.72
CA THR A 96 -16.94 4.26 -15.01
C THR A 96 -15.70 3.43 -15.33
N PHE A 97 -14.81 3.27 -14.34
CA PHE A 97 -13.65 2.38 -14.47
C PHE A 97 -14.06 0.93 -14.76
N LEU A 98 -14.95 0.35 -13.95
CA LEU A 98 -15.36 -1.05 -14.12
C LEU A 98 -16.07 -1.31 -15.46
N ARG A 99 -16.82 -0.33 -15.99
CA ARG A 99 -17.40 -0.40 -17.33
C ARG A 99 -16.33 -0.36 -18.41
N GLY A 100 -15.38 0.58 -18.32
CA GLY A 100 -14.25 0.64 -19.26
C GLY A 100 -13.41 -0.64 -19.25
N PHE A 101 -13.15 -1.21 -18.07
CA PHE A 101 -12.43 -2.47 -17.94
C PHE A 101 -13.23 -3.65 -18.51
N HIS A 102 -14.54 -3.71 -18.24
CA HIS A 102 -15.40 -4.72 -18.85
C HIS A 102 -15.33 -4.66 -20.39
N GLU A 103 -15.46 -3.46 -20.97
CA GLU A 103 -15.39 -3.25 -22.42
C GLU A 103 -14.02 -3.63 -23.00
N ALA A 104 -12.94 -3.35 -22.28
CA ALA A 104 -11.59 -3.78 -22.66
C ALA A 104 -11.46 -5.30 -22.78
N LEU A 105 -12.09 -6.05 -21.85
CA LEU A 105 -12.06 -7.51 -21.83
C LEU A 105 -12.95 -8.14 -22.90
N VAL A 106 -14.10 -7.54 -23.23
CA VAL A 106 -15.00 -8.05 -24.28
C VAL A 106 -14.62 -7.61 -25.69
N GLY A 107 -13.54 -6.84 -25.85
CA GLY A 107 -12.98 -6.48 -27.16
C GLY A 107 -13.52 -5.20 -27.79
N GLU A 108 -14.00 -4.24 -26.99
CA GLU A 108 -14.54 -2.95 -27.44
C GLU A 108 -13.57 -1.78 -27.12
N PRO A 109 -12.47 -1.60 -27.88
CA PRO A 109 -11.34 -0.78 -27.44
C PRO A 109 -11.65 0.73 -27.37
N PHE A 110 -12.42 1.29 -28.29
CA PHE A 110 -12.61 2.74 -28.38
C PHE A 110 -13.42 3.31 -27.21
N ASN A 111 -14.51 2.64 -26.81
CA ASN A 111 -15.30 3.10 -25.67
C ASN A 111 -14.58 2.82 -24.34
N ALA A 112 -13.85 1.70 -24.27
CA ALA A 112 -12.98 1.39 -23.13
C ALA A 112 -11.90 2.46 -22.93
N ILE A 113 -11.19 2.88 -23.99
CA ILE A 113 -10.19 3.96 -23.95
C ILE A 113 -10.82 5.23 -23.39
N LYS A 114 -11.95 5.67 -23.96
CA LYS A 114 -12.64 6.89 -23.51
C LYS A 114 -12.97 6.84 -22.01
N LEU A 115 -13.59 5.76 -21.55
CA LEU A 115 -14.00 5.61 -20.15
C LEU A 115 -12.80 5.58 -19.20
N LEU A 116 -11.75 4.84 -19.56
CA LEU A 116 -10.54 4.71 -18.75
C LEU A 116 -9.74 6.01 -18.70
N THR A 117 -9.59 6.73 -19.82
CA THR A 117 -8.91 8.03 -19.85
C THR A 117 -9.64 9.07 -18.99
N THR A 118 -10.97 9.18 -19.10
CA THR A 118 -11.76 10.07 -18.24
C THR A 118 -11.56 9.74 -16.76
N PHE A 119 -11.68 8.45 -16.41
CA PHE A 119 -11.48 8.02 -15.03
C PHE A 119 -10.06 8.31 -14.52
N ILE A 120 -9.03 8.04 -15.33
CA ILE A 120 -7.64 8.29 -14.94
C ILE A 120 -7.41 9.77 -14.65
N ASN A 121 -7.90 10.66 -15.51
CA ASN A 121 -7.69 12.10 -15.39
C ASN A 121 -8.45 12.73 -14.22
N GLU A 122 -9.66 12.24 -13.93
CA GLU A 122 -10.53 12.88 -12.94
C GLU A 122 -10.36 12.27 -11.54
N GLU A 123 -10.09 10.97 -11.45
CA GLU A 123 -10.39 10.18 -10.24
C GLU A 123 -9.23 9.32 -9.74
N SER A 124 -8.28 8.93 -10.60
CA SER A 124 -7.20 7.99 -10.24
C SER A 124 -6.35 8.41 -9.04
N LYS A 125 -6.17 9.73 -8.82
CA LYS A 125 -5.42 10.29 -7.68
C LYS A 125 -5.98 9.89 -6.31
N TYR A 126 -7.25 9.49 -6.23
CA TYR A 126 -7.88 9.02 -4.99
C TYR A 126 -7.69 7.51 -4.75
N HIS A 127 -7.13 6.77 -5.71
CA HIS A 127 -6.95 5.33 -5.61
C HIS A 127 -5.56 4.94 -5.07
N THR A 128 -5.38 3.64 -4.80
CA THR A 128 -4.09 3.07 -4.39
C THR A 128 -3.14 3.00 -5.58
N SER A 129 -1.82 3.01 -5.36
CA SER A 129 -0.84 2.90 -6.44
C SER A 129 -1.02 1.61 -7.26
N VAL A 130 -1.34 0.48 -6.61
CA VAL A 130 -1.65 -0.79 -7.29
C VAL A 130 -2.86 -0.66 -8.22
N SER A 131 -3.93 0.02 -7.79
CA SER A 131 -5.10 0.27 -8.63
C SER A 131 -4.77 1.19 -9.81
N ARG A 132 -3.98 2.26 -9.58
CA ARG A 132 -3.53 3.18 -10.63
C ARG A 132 -2.70 2.44 -11.68
N ALA A 133 -1.75 1.62 -11.23
CA ALA A 133 -0.91 0.81 -12.11
C ALA A 133 -1.74 -0.11 -13.00
N MET A 134 -2.73 -0.80 -12.44
CA MET A 134 -3.67 -1.63 -13.21
C MET A 134 -4.40 -0.81 -14.28
N MET A 135 -4.92 0.37 -13.93
CA MET A 135 -5.66 1.24 -14.87
C MET A 135 -4.80 1.66 -16.06
N HIS A 136 -3.58 2.14 -15.79
CA HIS A 136 -2.63 2.52 -16.83
C HIS A 136 -2.24 1.32 -17.69
N PHE A 137 -2.01 0.15 -17.10
CA PHE A 137 -1.68 -1.05 -17.86
C PHE A 137 -2.79 -1.48 -18.83
N ILE A 138 -4.05 -1.45 -18.38
CA ILE A 138 -5.21 -1.77 -19.23
C ILE A 138 -5.30 -0.77 -20.38
N LEU A 139 -5.18 0.54 -20.08
CA LEU A 139 -5.24 1.58 -21.09
C LEU A 139 -4.09 1.46 -22.12
N GLY A 140 -2.87 1.17 -21.66
CA GLY A 140 -1.72 0.93 -22.55
C GLY A 140 -1.92 -0.25 -23.49
N THR A 141 -2.50 -1.34 -22.97
CA THR A 141 -2.87 -2.51 -23.79
C THR A 141 -3.91 -2.15 -24.86
N LEU A 142 -4.84 -1.25 -24.55
CA LEU A 142 -5.85 -0.80 -25.53
C LEU A 142 -5.25 0.12 -26.59
N TYR A 143 -4.41 1.08 -26.20
CA TYR A 143 -3.70 1.96 -27.14
C TYR A 143 -2.86 1.16 -28.13
N GLU A 144 -2.14 0.15 -27.64
CA GLU A 144 -1.39 -0.75 -28.51
C GLU A 144 -2.30 -1.49 -29.51
N ARG A 145 -3.46 -2.00 -29.05
CA ARG A 145 -4.42 -2.68 -29.94
C ARG A 145 -4.97 -1.78 -31.05
N VAL A 146 -5.06 -0.48 -30.83
CA VAL A 146 -5.54 0.49 -31.84
C VAL A 146 -4.40 1.17 -32.61
N GLY A 147 -3.14 0.79 -32.37
CA GLY A 147 -1.97 1.29 -33.10
C GLY A 147 -1.36 2.59 -32.55
N GLU A 148 -1.76 3.04 -31.36
CA GLU A 148 -1.26 4.25 -30.71
C GLU A 148 -0.04 3.93 -29.82
N GLU A 149 1.09 3.61 -30.46
CA GLU A 149 2.27 3.04 -29.77
C GLU A 149 2.90 3.99 -28.72
N LYS A 150 2.89 5.30 -28.98
CA LYS A 150 3.49 6.29 -28.07
C LYS A 150 2.69 6.40 -26.78
N GLU A 151 1.37 6.46 -26.91
CA GLU A 151 0.40 6.51 -25.82
C GLU A 151 0.44 5.21 -25.02
N ALA A 152 0.58 4.07 -25.70
CA ALA A 152 0.79 2.77 -25.07
C ALA A 152 2.05 2.75 -24.21
N TYR A 153 3.18 3.26 -24.73
CA TYR A 153 4.44 3.35 -23.96
C TYR A 153 4.27 4.18 -22.70
N VAL A 154 3.72 5.40 -22.81
CA VAL A 154 3.48 6.28 -21.65
C VAL A 154 2.65 5.53 -20.60
N CYS A 155 1.60 4.82 -21.02
CA CYS A 155 0.77 4.05 -20.10
C CYS A 155 1.50 2.88 -19.44
N PHE A 156 2.37 2.15 -20.15
CA PHE A 156 3.16 1.07 -19.55
C PHE A 156 4.25 1.59 -18.60
N ASP A 157 4.87 2.72 -18.93
CA ASP A 157 5.85 3.42 -18.09
C ASP A 157 5.19 3.87 -16.77
N GLU A 158 4.01 4.51 -16.86
CA GLU A 158 3.20 4.91 -15.71
C GLU A 158 2.74 3.70 -14.87
N ALA A 159 2.35 2.60 -15.51
CA ALA A 159 1.96 1.40 -14.78
C ALA A 159 3.11 0.84 -13.93
N TYR A 160 4.32 0.79 -14.51
CA TYR A 160 5.51 0.36 -13.79
C TYR A 160 5.95 1.37 -12.73
N TYR A 161 5.85 2.67 -13.02
CA TYR A 161 6.10 3.74 -12.06
C TYR A 161 5.24 3.59 -10.81
N PHE A 162 3.92 3.35 -10.94
CA PHE A 162 3.05 3.24 -9.77
C PHE A 162 3.20 1.93 -9.00
N TYR A 163 3.66 0.86 -9.63
CA TYR A 163 3.84 -0.43 -8.96
C TYR A 163 4.79 -1.33 -9.75
N ASP A 164 5.88 -1.79 -9.16
CA ASP A 164 6.95 -2.56 -9.81
C ASP A 164 6.63 -4.06 -9.96
N ALA A 165 5.43 -4.40 -10.41
CA ALA A 165 5.06 -5.80 -10.60
C ALA A 165 5.78 -6.45 -11.80
N PRO A 166 6.18 -7.75 -11.71
CA PRO A 166 6.76 -8.49 -12.84
C PRO A 166 5.92 -8.45 -14.11
N LYS A 167 4.57 -8.38 -13.97
CA LYS A 167 3.63 -8.25 -15.09
C LYS A 167 3.86 -6.99 -15.91
N TYR A 168 4.15 -5.86 -15.26
CA TYR A 168 4.34 -4.56 -15.92
C TYR A 168 5.75 -4.44 -16.49
N LEU A 169 6.76 -4.87 -15.74
CA LEU A 169 8.14 -4.97 -16.21
C LEU A 169 8.24 -5.83 -17.49
N SER A 170 7.58 -6.99 -17.50
CA SER A 170 7.54 -7.88 -18.66
C SER A 170 6.92 -7.21 -19.89
N ALA A 171 5.95 -6.31 -19.70
CA ALA A 171 5.32 -5.59 -20.82
C ALA A 171 6.27 -4.54 -21.41
N LEU A 172 7.04 -3.83 -20.60
CA LEU A 172 8.09 -2.92 -21.07
C LEU A 172 9.20 -3.70 -21.81
N GLN A 173 9.69 -4.79 -21.23
CA GLN A 173 10.74 -5.64 -21.80
C GLN A 173 10.37 -6.23 -23.15
N LYS A 174 9.16 -6.78 -23.30
CA LYS A 174 8.68 -7.36 -24.57
C LYS A 174 8.67 -6.37 -25.73
N ARG A 175 8.61 -5.08 -25.43
CA ARG A 175 8.53 -3.99 -26.41
C ARG A 175 9.87 -3.27 -26.59
N ASN A 176 10.93 -3.75 -25.94
CA ASN A 176 12.25 -3.09 -25.90
C ASN A 176 12.15 -1.61 -25.47
N LEU A 177 11.20 -1.30 -24.59
CA LEU A 177 11.00 0.06 -24.08
C LEU A 177 12.03 0.33 -22.98
N PRO A 178 12.55 1.56 -22.86
CA PRO A 178 13.51 1.89 -21.83
C PRO A 178 12.87 1.71 -20.45
N ILE A 179 13.54 0.96 -19.58
CA ILE A 179 13.12 0.73 -18.21
C ILE A 179 13.85 1.76 -17.37
N LYS A 180 13.09 2.72 -16.83
CA LYS A 180 13.63 3.63 -15.82
C LYS A 180 13.68 2.88 -14.49
N ASP A 181 14.80 3.00 -13.80
CA ASP A 181 14.90 2.52 -12.43
C ASP A 181 14.26 3.57 -11.52
N TYR A 182 12.97 3.37 -11.25
CA TYR A 182 12.18 4.28 -10.42
C TYR A 182 12.38 4.02 -8.92
N HIS A 183 13.01 2.90 -8.55
CA HIS A 183 13.05 2.42 -7.18
C HIS A 183 14.49 2.24 -6.74
N LEU A 184 15.03 3.23 -6.03
CA LEU A 184 16.35 3.08 -5.42
C LEU A 184 16.30 1.94 -4.39
N ASN A 185 17.18 0.95 -4.54
CA ASN A 185 17.41 -0.01 -3.47
C ASN A 185 18.33 0.62 -2.42
N LEU A 186 17.74 1.05 -1.31
CA LEU A 186 18.45 1.74 -0.25
C LEU A 186 19.06 0.79 0.78
N VAL A 187 18.56 -0.44 0.88
CA VAL A 187 19.00 -1.41 1.90
C VAL A 187 20.51 -1.64 1.82
N GLY A 188 21.18 -1.52 2.96
CA GLY A 188 22.64 -1.63 3.07
C GLY A 188 23.41 -0.34 2.76
N ASN A 189 22.73 0.76 2.42
CA ASN A 189 23.33 2.07 2.20
C ASN A 189 22.95 3.05 3.31
N VAL A 190 23.82 4.04 3.56
CA VAL A 190 23.48 5.18 4.40
C VAL A 190 22.51 6.07 3.63
N LEU A 191 21.38 6.42 4.26
CA LEU A 191 20.41 7.31 3.66
C LEU A 191 21.05 8.68 3.39
N ALA A 192 21.18 9.04 2.11
CA ALA A 192 21.81 10.30 1.70
C ALA A 192 20.93 11.54 1.95
N ALA A 193 19.66 11.33 2.23
CA ALA A 193 18.69 12.38 2.51
C ALA A 193 18.60 12.64 4.02
N ASP A 194 18.88 13.89 4.43
CA ASP A 194 18.52 14.41 5.76
C ASP A 194 17.29 15.31 5.61
N TYR A 195 16.53 15.46 6.68
CA TYR A 195 15.37 16.34 6.70
C TYR A 195 15.26 17.13 7.98
N SER A 196 14.57 18.26 7.87
CA SER A 196 14.18 19.14 8.96
C SER A 196 12.79 19.68 8.64
N LEU A 197 11.77 18.98 9.12
CA LEU A 197 10.38 19.20 8.71
C LEU A 197 9.52 19.66 9.89
N PRO A 198 8.52 20.54 9.65
CA PRO A 198 7.61 20.97 10.71
C PRO A 198 6.63 19.86 11.08
N ASN A 199 6.33 19.73 12.37
CA ASN A 199 5.25 18.88 12.87
C ASN A 199 3.90 19.49 12.51
N ILE A 200 3.05 18.72 11.81
CA ILE A 200 1.73 19.17 11.37
C ILE A 200 0.81 19.51 12.54
N LEU A 201 0.88 18.74 13.64
CA LEU A 201 0.01 18.91 14.80
C LEU A 201 0.54 19.95 15.79
N LYS A 202 1.82 20.30 15.70
CA LYS A 202 2.50 21.27 16.56
C LYS A 202 3.40 22.14 15.71
N SER A 203 2.81 23.14 15.05
CA SER A 203 3.47 23.96 14.02
C SER A 203 4.77 24.68 14.44
N THR A 204 5.04 24.82 15.74
CA THR A 204 6.29 25.40 16.27
C THR A 204 7.40 24.36 16.47
N GLU A 205 7.09 23.07 16.38
CA GLU A 205 8.04 21.98 16.51
C GLU A 205 8.60 21.61 15.13
N ILE A 206 9.92 21.57 15.02
CA ILE A 206 10.64 21.08 13.84
C ILE A 206 11.35 19.81 14.25
N VAL A 207 11.21 18.76 13.45
CA VAL A 207 11.84 17.46 13.66
C VAL A 207 12.91 17.26 12.60
N SER A 208 14.12 16.91 13.04
CA SER A 208 15.22 16.58 12.15
C SER A 208 15.62 15.12 12.25
N LEU A 209 15.90 14.49 11.11
CA LEU A 209 16.37 13.11 11.07
C LEU A 209 17.70 12.97 11.81
N SER A 210 18.67 13.85 11.56
CA SER A 210 19.95 13.84 12.30
C SER A 210 19.77 13.75 13.82
N GLN A 211 18.88 14.56 14.40
CA GLN A 211 18.57 14.54 15.83
C GLN A 211 17.88 13.24 16.27
N ARG A 212 17.00 12.67 15.44
CA ARG A 212 16.39 11.35 15.69
C ARG A 212 17.47 10.28 15.79
N LEU A 213 18.36 10.22 14.81
CA LEU A 213 19.41 9.21 14.74
C LEU A 213 20.42 9.35 15.88
N GLU A 214 20.83 10.57 16.23
CA GLU A 214 21.71 10.83 17.38
C GLU A 214 21.13 10.32 18.71
N SER A 215 19.80 10.37 18.85
CA SER A 215 19.09 9.92 20.06
C SER A 215 19.06 8.41 20.25
N LEU A 216 19.31 7.63 19.18
CA LEU A 216 19.31 6.17 19.22
C LEU A 216 20.52 5.62 19.99
N LYS A 217 20.31 4.48 20.64
CA LYS A 217 21.32 3.76 21.44
C LYS A 217 21.38 2.28 21.05
N GLY A 218 22.58 1.71 21.02
CA GLY A 218 22.78 0.29 20.76
C GLY A 218 22.16 -0.14 19.44
N THR A 219 21.21 -1.08 19.50
CA THR A 219 20.47 -1.63 18.36
C THR A 219 19.12 -0.95 18.13
N GLU A 220 18.86 0.20 18.76
CA GLU A 220 17.65 0.98 18.51
C GLU A 220 17.60 1.46 17.05
N LEU A 221 16.41 1.40 16.47
CA LEU A 221 16.07 1.79 15.12
C LEU A 221 15.04 2.92 15.12
N HIS A 222 15.15 3.78 14.12
CA HIS A 222 14.15 4.78 13.75
C HIS A 222 13.43 4.36 12.47
N THR A 223 12.12 4.55 12.41
CA THR A 223 11.33 4.24 11.21
C THR A 223 10.82 5.52 10.57
N ILE A 224 10.92 5.59 9.25
CA ILE A 224 10.31 6.66 8.46
C ILE A 224 9.22 6.03 7.60
N CYS A 225 8.02 6.58 7.62
CA CYS A 225 6.91 6.19 6.77
C CYS A 225 6.50 7.36 5.88
N PHE A 226 6.70 7.21 4.58
CA PHE A 226 6.30 8.19 3.59
C PHE A 226 4.89 7.92 3.07
N LEU A 227 4.10 8.99 2.99
CA LEU A 227 2.75 9.03 2.45
C LEU A 227 2.69 10.13 1.38
N GLY A 228 1.93 9.90 0.31
CA GLY A 228 1.63 10.98 -0.64
C GLY A 228 0.71 12.02 0.02
N ALA A 229 -0.60 11.71 0.03
CA ALA A 229 -1.55 12.46 0.86
C ALA A 229 -1.81 11.73 2.16
N TYR A 230 -1.74 12.44 3.28
CA TYR A 230 -2.09 11.90 4.59
C TYR A 230 -3.57 11.54 4.59
N ARG A 231 -3.87 10.27 4.83
CA ARG A 231 -5.23 9.75 4.96
C ARG A 231 -5.21 8.48 5.81
N SER A 232 -6.13 8.38 6.78
CA SER A 232 -6.42 7.08 7.39
C SER A 232 -7.19 6.26 6.37
N ASN A 233 -6.45 5.43 5.65
CA ASN A 233 -6.99 4.45 4.73
C ASN A 233 -6.47 3.07 5.13
N GLN A 234 -7.08 2.03 4.57
CA GLN A 234 -6.70 0.65 4.90
C GLN A 234 -5.18 0.40 4.77
N PRO A 235 -4.47 0.80 3.70
CA PRO A 235 -3.02 0.63 3.61
C PRO A 235 -2.24 1.24 4.78
N TYR A 236 -2.53 2.48 5.15
CA TYR A 236 -1.84 3.16 6.26
C TYR A 236 -2.22 2.57 7.63
N GLU A 237 -3.51 2.26 7.84
CA GLU A 237 -3.97 1.62 9.08
C GLU A 237 -3.36 0.23 9.26
N HIS A 238 -3.25 -0.55 8.18
CA HIS A 238 -2.59 -1.85 8.21
C HIS A 238 -1.10 -1.71 8.53
N PHE A 239 -0.43 -0.74 7.92
CA PHE A 239 0.95 -0.41 8.26
C PHE A 239 1.09 -0.07 9.74
N LEU A 240 0.29 0.87 10.27
CA LEU A 240 0.35 1.27 11.68
C LEU A 240 0.10 0.09 12.62
N CYS A 241 -0.86 -0.78 12.30
CA CYS A 241 -1.12 -1.98 13.09
C CYS A 241 0.08 -2.94 13.12
N ARG A 242 0.77 -3.11 11.99
CA ARG A 242 1.95 -3.96 11.88
C ARG A 242 3.16 -3.35 12.60
N TYR A 243 3.40 -2.05 12.40
CA TYR A 243 4.43 -1.31 13.12
C TYR A 243 4.22 -1.42 14.63
N TYR A 244 3.00 -1.19 15.11
CA TYR A 244 2.63 -1.38 16.51
C TYR A 244 2.93 -2.80 17.00
N ALA A 245 2.57 -3.83 16.23
CA ALA A 245 2.87 -5.21 16.60
C ALA A 245 4.37 -5.45 16.77
N TYR A 246 5.20 -5.01 15.81
CA TYR A 246 6.65 -5.15 15.89
C TYR A 246 7.24 -4.34 17.06
N ALA A 247 6.79 -3.10 17.27
CA ALA A 247 7.26 -2.25 18.36
C ALA A 247 6.84 -2.78 19.74
N CYS A 248 5.70 -3.45 19.86
CA CYS A 248 5.31 -4.13 21.11
C CYS A 248 6.15 -5.36 21.40
N LEU A 249 6.63 -6.05 20.37
CA LEU A 249 7.37 -7.31 20.51
C LEU A 249 8.86 -7.09 20.69
N GLN A 250 9.39 -6.01 20.12
CA GLN A 250 10.79 -5.58 20.25
C GLN A 250 10.85 -4.10 20.66
N PRO A 251 10.32 -3.74 21.85
CA PRO A 251 10.23 -2.34 22.31
C PRO A 251 11.60 -1.68 22.51
N GLU A 252 12.65 -2.47 22.69
CA GLU A 252 14.05 -2.04 22.74
C GLU A 252 14.67 -1.77 21.36
N ILE A 253 14.06 -2.26 20.27
CA ILE A 253 14.55 -2.04 18.91
C ILE A 253 13.80 -0.87 18.27
N PHE A 254 12.47 -0.88 18.19
CA PHE A 254 11.74 0.17 17.49
C PHE A 254 11.45 1.38 18.39
N LYS A 255 12.19 2.48 18.20
CA LYS A 255 12.15 3.60 19.15
C LYS A 255 11.14 4.70 18.82
N SER A 256 11.04 5.03 17.54
CA SER A 256 10.21 6.13 17.06
C SER A 256 9.90 5.97 15.59
N ILE A 257 8.81 6.59 15.18
CA ILE A 257 8.40 6.64 13.79
C ILE A 257 8.10 8.09 13.38
N ASP A 258 8.67 8.53 12.27
CA ASP A 258 8.27 9.76 11.61
C ASP A 258 7.37 9.40 10.42
N ILE A 259 6.19 10.01 10.34
CA ILE A 259 5.27 9.88 9.21
C ILE A 259 5.38 11.17 8.40
N ILE A 260 5.83 11.06 7.16
CA ILE A 260 6.08 12.21 6.28
C ILE A 260 5.01 12.22 5.21
N THR A 261 4.36 13.36 5.03
CA THR A 261 3.33 13.55 4.00
C THR A 261 3.61 14.80 3.17
N GLU A 262 3.33 14.74 1.87
CA GLU A 262 3.45 15.87 0.96
C GLU A 262 2.17 16.71 0.88
N ASN A 263 1.04 16.09 1.22
CA ASN A 263 -0.25 16.78 1.31
C ASN A 263 -0.85 16.62 2.71
N LYS A 264 -0.91 17.76 3.42
CA LYS A 264 -1.44 17.92 4.78
C LYS A 264 -2.97 18.00 4.88
N GLU A 265 -3.73 17.37 3.99
CA GLU A 265 -5.19 17.32 4.13
C GLU A 265 -5.55 16.61 5.45
N LEU A 266 -5.79 17.39 6.50
CA LEU A 266 -6.12 16.88 7.83
C LEU A 266 -7.63 16.77 7.97
N ARG A 267 -8.10 15.56 8.26
CA ARG A 267 -9.43 15.35 8.81
C ARG A 267 -9.32 14.75 10.22
N PRO A 268 -10.08 15.24 11.20
CA PRO A 268 -9.97 14.75 12.58
C PRO A 268 -10.18 13.24 12.73
N ASP A 269 -11.06 12.64 11.93
CA ASP A 269 -11.32 11.19 11.91
C ASP A 269 -10.09 10.38 11.44
N TRP A 270 -9.22 10.97 10.61
CA TRP A 270 -8.02 10.30 10.11
C TRP A 270 -6.89 10.18 11.14
N LEU A 271 -7.03 10.82 12.30
CA LEU A 271 -6.05 10.74 13.37
C LEU A 271 -6.52 9.85 14.52
N GLU A 272 -7.75 9.33 14.49
CA GLU A 272 -8.35 8.66 15.66
C GLU A 272 -7.55 7.44 16.11
N VAL A 273 -7.19 6.54 15.17
CA VAL A 273 -6.44 5.32 15.45
C VAL A 273 -5.04 5.66 15.94
N GLU A 274 -4.34 6.53 15.22
CA GLU A 274 -2.98 6.93 15.54
C GLU A 274 -2.89 7.64 16.90
N ASN A 275 -3.76 8.64 17.14
CA ASN A 275 -3.84 9.33 18.42
C ASN A 275 -4.15 8.38 19.58
N LYS A 276 -4.97 7.35 19.36
CA LYS A 276 -5.26 6.32 20.36
C LYS A 276 -4.04 5.46 20.68
N LEU A 277 -3.19 5.18 19.69
CA LEU A 277 -1.93 4.45 19.91
C LEU A 277 -0.90 5.36 20.63
N ILE A 278 -0.75 6.61 20.20
CA ILE A 278 0.14 7.61 20.83
C ILE A 278 -0.26 7.85 22.29
N SER A 279 -1.53 8.13 22.56
CA SER A 279 -2.03 8.43 23.92
C SER A 279 -1.87 7.27 24.91
N LYS A 280 -1.74 6.04 24.41
CA LYS A 280 -1.46 4.83 25.20
C LYS A 280 0.03 4.53 25.32
N GLY A 281 0.90 5.35 24.72
CA GLY A 281 2.35 5.14 24.71
C GLY A 281 2.78 3.95 23.85
N PHE A 282 1.92 3.50 22.94
CA PHE A 282 2.17 2.30 22.12
C PHE A 282 3.03 2.58 20.91
N ILE A 283 2.96 3.80 20.38
CA ILE A 283 3.84 4.28 19.32
C ILE A 283 4.30 5.69 19.70
N ASN A 284 5.51 6.03 19.27
CA ASN A 284 6.03 7.40 19.34
C ASN A 284 6.10 7.95 17.92
N SER A 285 4.92 8.27 17.37
CA SER A 285 4.79 8.80 16.02
C SER A 285 4.72 10.32 15.98
N ILE A 286 5.31 10.91 14.94
CA ILE A 286 5.13 12.33 14.62
C ILE A 286 4.79 12.47 13.14
N LEU A 287 3.79 13.31 12.83
CA LEU A 287 3.37 13.63 11.47
C LEU A 287 4.06 14.91 10.99
N LEU A 288 4.78 14.83 9.86
CA LEU A 288 5.64 15.87 9.29
C LEU A 288 5.17 16.31 7.90
N ASP A 289 5.31 17.60 7.59
CA ASP A 289 4.90 18.23 6.31
C ASP A 289 6.11 18.39 5.35
N ASP A 290 6.24 17.53 4.34
CA ASP A 290 7.17 17.71 3.20
C ASP A 290 6.44 18.32 2.01
N LYS A 291 5.89 19.52 2.21
CA LYS A 291 5.10 20.24 1.20
C LYS A 291 5.87 20.46 -0.12
N GLU A 292 7.19 20.58 -0.05
CA GLU A 292 8.05 20.88 -1.20
C GLU A 292 8.48 19.60 -1.95
N GLN A 293 8.05 18.41 -1.53
CA GLN A 293 8.32 17.11 -2.18
C GLN A 293 9.81 16.80 -2.33
N THR A 294 10.62 17.30 -1.41
CA THR A 294 12.08 17.21 -1.52
C THR A 294 12.59 15.79 -1.28
N LEU A 295 11.92 15.04 -0.39
CA LEU A 295 12.36 13.71 -0.02
C LEU A 295 11.91 12.66 -1.01
N SER A 296 10.72 12.76 -1.59
CA SER A 296 10.26 11.82 -2.62
C SER A 296 11.12 11.89 -3.88
N ASP A 297 11.51 13.09 -4.31
CA ASP A 297 12.45 13.29 -5.42
C ASP A 297 13.83 12.67 -5.14
N THR A 298 14.29 12.73 -3.89
CA THR A 298 15.62 12.23 -3.50
C THR A 298 15.64 10.73 -3.27
N ILE A 299 14.59 10.19 -2.66
CA ILE A 299 14.48 8.78 -2.25
C ILE A 299 13.91 7.91 -3.39
N GLY A 300 13.19 8.51 -4.34
CA GLY A 300 12.62 7.80 -5.48
C GLY A 300 11.62 6.73 -5.04
N PHE A 301 10.63 7.08 -4.21
CA PHE A 301 9.55 6.16 -3.87
C PHE A 301 8.26 6.58 -4.59
N THR A 302 7.51 5.59 -5.09
CA THR A 302 6.30 5.82 -5.90
C THR A 302 5.06 5.11 -5.33
N VAL A 303 5.27 4.26 -4.32
CA VAL A 303 4.26 3.52 -3.59
C VAL A 303 4.09 4.14 -2.21
N ALA A 304 2.86 4.26 -1.72
CA ALA A 304 2.58 4.73 -0.35
C ALA A 304 1.61 3.77 0.34
N PRO A 305 1.83 3.38 1.61
CA PRO A 305 2.96 3.79 2.47
C PRO A 305 4.30 3.17 2.02
N PHE A 306 5.37 3.95 2.06
CA PHE A 306 6.74 3.48 1.85
C PHE A 306 7.54 3.64 3.14
N VAL A 307 8.16 2.58 3.59
CA VAL A 307 8.76 2.47 4.91
C VAL A 307 10.25 2.25 4.77
N ILE A 308 11.03 3.05 5.49
CA ILE A 308 12.47 2.88 5.68
C ILE A 308 12.73 2.67 7.16
N VAL A 309 13.60 1.72 7.51
CA VAL A 309 14.09 1.54 8.89
C VAL A 309 15.59 1.80 8.93
N LEU A 310 16.00 2.68 9.84
CA LEU A 310 17.36 3.22 9.96
C LEU A 310 17.95 2.92 11.33
N ASP A 311 19.26 2.69 11.38
CA ASP A 311 20.03 2.73 12.64
C ASP A 311 20.62 4.13 12.91
N LYS A 312 21.34 4.25 14.03
CA LYS A 312 22.04 5.48 14.46
C LYS A 312 22.97 6.09 13.40
N THR A 313 23.55 5.28 12.53
CA THR A 313 24.47 5.75 11.49
C THR A 313 23.74 6.21 10.23
N GLY A 314 22.41 6.05 10.19
CA GLY A 314 21.60 6.28 9.01
C GLY A 314 21.64 5.13 8.01
N LEU A 315 22.18 3.96 8.39
CA LEU A 315 22.17 2.77 7.54
C LEU A 315 20.74 2.23 7.42
N VAL A 316 20.32 1.98 6.18
CA VAL A 316 19.01 1.42 5.88
C VAL A 316 19.02 -0.09 6.04
N HIS A 317 18.27 -0.59 7.03
CA HIS A 317 18.10 -2.03 7.30
C HIS A 317 16.89 -2.61 6.60
N TYR A 318 15.90 -1.77 6.29
CA TYR A 318 14.68 -2.20 5.61
C TYR A 318 14.10 -1.11 4.72
N GLN A 319 13.52 -1.55 3.60
CA GLN A 319 12.74 -0.77 2.66
C GLN A 319 11.51 -1.59 2.24
N GLY A 320 10.30 -1.02 2.27
CA GLY A 320 9.09 -1.72 1.84
C GLY A 320 7.78 -1.16 2.42
N THR A 321 6.78 -2.00 2.64
CA THR A 321 5.46 -1.58 3.19
C THR A 321 5.07 -2.29 4.50
N PHE A 322 6.00 -3.03 5.10
CA PHE A 322 5.80 -3.94 6.25
C PHE A 322 4.81 -5.08 6.01
N ASP A 323 4.35 -5.29 4.78
CA ASP A 323 3.44 -6.37 4.38
C ASP A 323 4.09 -7.75 4.35
N VAL A 324 5.36 -7.82 3.96
CA VAL A 324 6.12 -9.08 3.98
C VAL A 324 6.75 -9.28 5.35
N THR A 325 6.01 -9.92 6.27
CA THR A 325 6.49 -10.20 7.63
C THR A 325 7.85 -10.90 7.66
N ARG A 326 8.11 -11.80 6.70
CA ARG A 326 9.38 -12.53 6.65
C ARG A 326 10.58 -11.58 6.48
N THR A 327 10.48 -10.57 5.62
CA THR A 327 11.56 -9.60 5.40
C THR A 327 11.86 -8.78 6.66
N VAL A 328 10.83 -8.44 7.45
CA VAL A 328 11.01 -7.73 8.72
C VAL A 328 11.67 -8.63 9.76
N ILE A 329 11.26 -9.90 9.84
CA ILE A 329 11.88 -10.87 10.74
C ILE A 329 13.35 -11.10 10.35
N ASP A 330 13.65 -11.30 9.07
CA ASP A 330 15.02 -11.50 8.59
C ASP A 330 15.92 -10.29 8.95
N MET A 331 15.38 -9.07 8.88
CA MET A 331 16.08 -7.87 9.35
C MET A 331 16.35 -7.92 10.86
N LEU A 332 15.36 -8.28 11.67
CA LEU A 332 15.51 -8.36 13.13
C LEU A 332 16.49 -9.47 13.55
N ASP A 333 16.46 -10.62 12.89
CA ASP A 333 17.39 -11.71 13.10
C ASP A 333 18.83 -11.26 12.79
N ALA A 334 19.04 -10.54 11.69
CA ALA A 334 20.34 -10.00 11.33
C ALA A 334 20.89 -9.00 12.35
N LEU A 335 20.03 -8.26 13.05
CA LEU A 335 20.43 -7.29 14.08
C LEU A 335 20.71 -7.92 15.45
N THR A 336 20.16 -9.11 15.71
CA THR A 336 20.24 -9.80 17.01
C THR A 336 21.27 -10.93 17.05
N LEU A 337 21.75 -11.39 15.89
CA LEU A 337 22.81 -12.41 15.81
C LEU A 337 24.16 -11.86 16.32
N PRO A 338 24.87 -12.60 17.20
CA PRO A 338 26.19 -12.20 17.65
C PRO A 338 27.19 -12.15 16.48
N VAL A 339 28.01 -11.10 16.46
CA VAL A 339 29.01 -10.75 15.43
C VAL A 339 29.89 -11.92 14.93
N ASN A 340 30.03 -12.99 15.70
CA ASN A 340 30.83 -14.17 15.33
C ASN A 340 30.13 -15.17 14.38
N GLN A 341 28.92 -14.89 13.89
CA GLN A 341 28.18 -15.80 12.98
C GLN A 341 27.78 -15.16 11.63
N GLN A 342 28.21 -13.94 11.32
CA GLN A 342 27.85 -13.21 10.09
C GLN A 342 28.90 -13.32 8.96
N SER A 343 29.79 -14.32 9.00
CA SER A 343 30.86 -14.52 8.00
C SER A 343 30.56 -15.61 6.99
#